data_AF-A0A0F5VJC4-F1
#
_entry.id   AF-A0A0F5VJC4-F1
#
_cell.length_a   1.000
_cell.length_b   1.000
_cell.length_c   1.000
_cell.angle_alpha   90.00
_cell.angle_beta   90.00
_cell.angle_gamma   90.00
#
_symmetry.space_group_name_H-M   'P 1'
#
loop_
_entity.id
_entity.type
_entity.pdbx_description
1 polymer ?
#
loop_
_entity_poly.entity_id
_entity_poly.type
_entity_poly.pdbx_seq_one_letter_code
_entity_poly.pdbx_strand_id
1 'polypeptide(L)'
;MPAAPARSATPHAVARWCAAQGWPVHPLAPGRKTPAANCPECRDRSHDPKTCPCLPAGRPCHGFHAATTDVRYIDAWWGSSSPSAGVGVACGPAELVVLDVDAHSVQVPDRSRLLPGIPNPDAVNLTGLASGFDTLALLAAFRGQPDPTHDETTLRVRTPSGGLHIWYRNPHPATRLRCSTGSSPKVALAWQVDVRADGGYIIAPTTRTAQG
;
A
#
# COMPACT_ATOMS: atom_id res chain seq x y z
N MET A 1 -36.52 11.24 -1.95
CA MET A 1 -36.12 9.84 -2.19
C MET A 1 -34.61 9.76 -1.97
N PRO A 2 -34.10 9.23 -0.84
CA PRO A 2 -32.67 9.09 -0.67
C PRO A 2 -32.16 8.04 -1.66
N ALA A 3 -31.07 8.36 -2.37
CA ALA A 3 -30.41 7.45 -3.28
C ALA A 3 -30.04 6.15 -2.54
N ALA A 4 -30.34 4.99 -3.11
CA ALA A 4 -29.90 3.72 -2.58
C ALA A 4 -28.36 3.73 -2.46
N PRO A 5 -27.77 3.26 -1.34
CA PRO A 5 -26.33 3.17 -1.22
C PRO A 5 -25.80 2.27 -2.33
N ALA A 6 -24.84 2.77 -3.12
CA ALA A 6 -24.15 1.99 -4.13
C ALA A 6 -23.64 0.70 -3.49
N ARG A 7 -24.04 -0.48 -4.01
CA ARG A 7 -23.56 -1.77 -3.51
C ARG A 7 -22.05 -1.76 -3.60
N SER A 8 -21.36 -1.90 -2.46
CA SER A 8 -19.91 -2.07 -2.43
C SER A 8 -19.54 -3.26 -3.30
N ALA A 9 -18.60 -3.07 -4.24
CA ALA A 9 -18.09 -4.15 -5.07
C ALA A 9 -17.57 -5.30 -4.19
N THR A 10 -17.81 -6.55 -4.61
CA THR A 10 -17.28 -7.71 -3.89
C THR A 10 -15.76 -7.75 -4.04
N PRO A 11 -15.00 -8.30 -3.06
CA PRO A 11 -13.55 -8.45 -3.20
C PRO A 11 -13.15 -9.19 -4.49
N HIS A 12 -13.94 -10.17 -4.92
CA HIS A 12 -13.73 -10.87 -6.18
C HIS A 12 -13.81 -9.93 -7.40
N ALA A 13 -14.83 -9.08 -7.46
CA ALA A 13 -14.98 -8.11 -8.54
C ALA A 13 -13.83 -7.08 -8.54
N VAL A 14 -13.40 -6.64 -7.36
CA VAL A 14 -12.24 -5.74 -7.19
C VAL A 14 -10.96 -6.40 -7.68
N ALA A 15 -10.70 -7.65 -7.29
CA ALA A 15 -9.52 -8.40 -7.70
C ALA A 15 -9.47 -8.58 -9.22
N ARG A 16 -10.59 -8.94 -9.86
CA ARG A 16 -10.68 -9.04 -11.32
C ARG A 16 -10.48 -7.70 -12.02
N TRP A 17 -11.05 -6.63 -11.48
CA TRP A 17 -10.86 -5.28 -12.02
C TRP A 17 -9.39 -4.86 -11.96
N CYS A 18 -8.72 -5.04 -10.82
CA CYS A 18 -7.28 -4.76 -10.69
C CYS A 18 -6.45 -5.58 -11.67
N ALA A 19 -6.70 -6.88 -11.80
CA ALA A 19 -5.98 -7.73 -12.74
C ALA A 19 -6.17 -7.29 -14.19
N ALA A 20 -7.37 -6.82 -14.56
CA ALA A 20 -7.63 -6.24 -15.88
C ALA A 20 -6.87 -4.93 -16.14
N GLN A 21 -6.46 -4.19 -15.10
CA GLN A 21 -5.54 -3.05 -15.22
C GLN A 21 -4.07 -3.47 -15.33
N GLY A 22 -3.77 -4.77 -15.32
CA GLY A 22 -2.41 -5.30 -15.27
C GLY A 22 -1.79 -5.25 -13.87
N TRP A 23 -2.59 -5.05 -12.81
CA TRP A 23 -2.09 -4.99 -11.43
C TRP A 23 -2.17 -6.36 -10.77
N PRO A 24 -1.03 -7.02 -10.44
CA PRO A 24 -1.05 -8.33 -9.81
C PRO A 24 -1.64 -8.25 -8.40
N VAL A 25 -2.60 -9.13 -8.11
CA VAL A 25 -3.33 -9.17 -6.84
C VAL A 25 -3.04 -10.42 -6.04
N HIS A 26 -3.16 -10.32 -4.71
CA HIS A 26 -3.12 -11.45 -3.78
C HIS A 26 -4.17 -11.28 -2.67
N PRO A 27 -4.61 -12.37 -2.03
CA PRO A 27 -5.57 -12.27 -0.94
C PRO A 27 -4.91 -11.76 0.34
N LEU A 28 -5.68 -10.94 1.07
CA LEU A 28 -5.40 -10.52 2.44
C LEU A 28 -6.24 -11.37 3.40
N ALA A 29 -5.73 -11.56 4.62
CA ALA A 29 -6.50 -12.22 5.67
C ALA A 29 -7.82 -11.46 5.91
N PRO A 30 -8.98 -12.13 6.01
CA PRO A 30 -10.28 -11.47 6.15
C PRO A 30 -10.30 -10.43 7.28
N GLY A 31 -10.79 -9.22 6.96
CA GLY A 31 -10.86 -8.09 7.90
C GLY A 31 -9.50 -7.49 8.32
N ARG A 32 -8.38 -7.98 7.77
CA ARG A 32 -7.03 -7.50 8.09
C ARG A 32 -6.36 -6.85 6.89
N LYS A 33 -5.29 -6.11 7.19
CA LYS A 33 -4.41 -5.44 6.21
C LYS A 33 -3.19 -6.29 5.82
N THR A 34 -3.08 -7.51 6.37
CA THR A 34 -1.94 -8.42 6.21
C THR A 34 -2.27 -9.52 5.20
N PRO A 35 -1.27 -10.10 4.51
CA PRO A 35 -1.51 -11.16 3.54
C PRO A 35 -2.19 -12.39 4.16
N ALA A 36 -2.84 -13.20 3.33
CA ALA A 36 -3.35 -14.51 3.74
C ALA A 36 -2.23 -15.39 4.31
N ALA A 37 -2.59 -16.28 5.23
CA ALA A 37 -1.61 -17.14 5.89
C ALA A 37 -0.96 -18.13 4.93
N ASN A 38 0.32 -18.41 5.16
CA ASN A 38 1.04 -19.48 4.48
C ASN A 38 0.41 -20.85 4.78
N CYS A 39 0.58 -21.81 3.85
CA CYS A 39 0.33 -23.21 4.16
C CYS A 39 1.28 -23.69 5.30
N PRO A 40 0.95 -24.79 6.01
CA PRO A 40 1.76 -25.27 7.12
C PRO A 40 3.25 -25.42 6.79
N GLU A 41 3.58 -26.03 5.65
CA GLU A 41 4.97 -26.20 5.23
C GLU A 41 5.71 -24.87 5.04
N CYS A 42 5.06 -23.88 4.39
CA CYS A 42 5.67 -22.56 4.17
C CYS A 42 5.71 -21.69 5.43
N ARG A 43 4.92 -22.02 6.45
CA ARG A 43 4.98 -21.38 7.76
C ARG A 43 6.11 -21.96 8.60
N ASP A 44 6.26 -23.28 8.56
CA ASP A 44 7.14 -24.00 9.47
C ASP A 44 8.57 -24.13 8.92
N ARG A 45 8.79 -23.89 7.60
CA ARG A 45 10.10 -23.89 6.94
C ARG A 45 10.36 -22.62 6.16
N SER A 46 11.40 -21.88 6.56
CA SER A 46 11.89 -20.72 5.82
C SER A 46 12.58 -21.16 4.51
N HIS A 47 12.23 -20.49 3.41
CA HIS A 47 12.79 -20.70 2.08
C HIS A 47 12.54 -19.45 1.21
N ASP A 48 13.21 -19.33 0.06
CA ASP A 48 12.98 -18.23 -0.88
C ASP A 48 11.56 -18.33 -1.48
N PRO A 49 10.70 -17.31 -1.29
CA PRO A 49 9.39 -17.26 -1.92
C PRO A 49 9.41 -17.48 -3.43
N LYS A 50 10.46 -17.01 -4.13
CA LYS A 50 10.56 -17.09 -5.60
C LYS A 50 10.64 -18.51 -6.12
N THR A 51 11.18 -19.44 -5.31
CA THR A 51 11.33 -20.85 -5.68
C THR A 51 10.30 -21.74 -5.00
N CYS A 52 9.32 -21.15 -4.31
CA CYS A 52 8.33 -21.92 -3.57
C CYS A 52 7.35 -22.63 -4.55
N PRO A 53 7.11 -23.95 -4.40
CA PRO A 53 6.20 -24.70 -5.27
C PRO A 53 4.72 -24.28 -5.14
N CYS A 54 4.37 -23.48 -4.13
CA CYS A 54 3.03 -22.92 -3.97
C CYS A 54 2.66 -21.94 -5.10
N LEU A 55 3.60 -21.14 -5.59
CA LEU A 55 3.33 -20.12 -6.60
C LEU A 55 2.89 -20.74 -7.93
N PRO A 56 3.65 -21.67 -8.57
CA PRO A 56 3.20 -22.31 -9.81
C PRO A 56 1.95 -23.19 -9.62
N ALA A 57 1.68 -23.65 -8.39
CA ALA A 57 0.45 -24.37 -8.06
C ALA A 57 -0.76 -23.44 -7.81
N GLY A 58 -0.60 -22.11 -7.94
CA GLY A 58 -1.69 -21.16 -7.72
C GLY A 58 -2.13 -21.03 -6.27
N ARG A 59 -1.28 -21.34 -5.29
CA ARG A 59 -1.58 -21.15 -3.87
C ARG A 59 -1.11 -19.77 -3.41
N PRO A 60 -1.90 -19.02 -2.61
CA PRO A 60 -1.58 -17.64 -2.23
C PRO A 60 -0.56 -17.55 -1.07
N CYS A 61 0.50 -18.36 -1.10
CA CYS A 61 1.56 -18.31 -0.09
C CYS A 61 2.51 -17.14 -0.36
N HIS A 62 3.15 -16.63 0.70
CA HIS A 62 4.13 -15.54 0.63
C HIS A 62 3.55 -14.20 0.17
N GLY A 63 2.24 -14.00 0.34
CA GLY A 63 1.56 -12.73 0.14
C GLY A 63 1.78 -12.13 -1.23
N PHE A 64 2.36 -10.92 -1.29
CA PHE A 64 2.58 -10.19 -2.53
C PHE A 64 3.54 -10.90 -3.50
N HIS A 65 4.33 -11.86 -3.03
CA HIS A 65 5.15 -12.70 -3.92
C HIS A 65 4.31 -13.65 -4.76
N ALA A 66 3.14 -14.09 -4.28
CA ALA A 66 2.19 -14.88 -5.06
C ALA A 66 1.19 -14.02 -5.86
N ALA A 67 1.34 -12.69 -5.85
CA ALA A 67 0.41 -11.82 -6.56
C ALA A 67 0.39 -12.13 -8.07
N THR A 68 -0.80 -12.13 -8.66
CA THR A 68 -1.00 -12.56 -10.05
C THR A 68 -2.10 -11.76 -10.75
N THR A 69 -2.03 -11.73 -12.08
CA THR A 69 -3.11 -11.29 -12.96
C THR A 69 -3.84 -12.47 -13.61
N ASP A 70 -3.42 -13.71 -13.36
CA ASP A 70 -4.08 -14.91 -13.88
C ASP A 70 -5.47 -15.08 -13.24
N VAL A 71 -6.49 -14.85 -14.06
CA VAL A 71 -7.90 -14.89 -13.67
C VAL A 71 -8.29 -16.24 -13.08
N ARG A 72 -7.64 -17.35 -13.46
CA ARG A 72 -7.95 -18.68 -12.93
C ARG A 72 -7.63 -18.77 -11.44
N TYR A 73 -6.50 -18.23 -11.02
CA TYR A 73 -6.12 -18.21 -9.60
C TYR A 73 -6.98 -17.23 -8.80
N ILE A 74 -7.27 -16.06 -9.38
CA ILE A 74 -8.16 -15.07 -8.77
C ILE A 74 -9.56 -15.67 -8.53
N ASP A 75 -10.13 -16.35 -9.53
CA ASP A 75 -11.43 -17.00 -9.42
C ASP A 75 -11.41 -18.14 -8.40
N ALA A 76 -10.32 -18.92 -8.32
CA ALA A 76 -10.18 -19.95 -7.30
C ALA A 76 -10.06 -19.39 -5.87
N TRP A 77 -9.33 -18.28 -5.69
CA TRP A 77 -9.11 -17.69 -4.37
C TRP A 77 -10.36 -17.03 -3.83
N TRP A 78 -11.03 -16.18 -4.61
CA TRP A 78 -12.20 -15.43 -4.14
C TRP A 78 -13.54 -16.08 -4.48
N GLY A 79 -13.61 -16.92 -5.51
CA GLY A 79 -14.86 -17.58 -5.90
C GLY A 79 -15.22 -18.77 -5.00
N SER A 80 -14.23 -19.45 -4.43
CA SER A 80 -14.45 -20.66 -3.62
C SER A 80 -13.68 -20.66 -2.29
N SER A 81 -12.38 -20.37 -2.33
CA SER A 81 -11.50 -20.64 -1.18
C SER A 81 -11.65 -19.64 -0.03
N SER A 82 -11.79 -18.34 -0.33
CA SER A 82 -11.87 -17.27 0.66
C SER A 82 -12.60 -16.04 0.10
N PRO A 83 -13.94 -16.10 -0.07
CA PRO A 83 -14.72 -14.99 -0.65
C PRO A 83 -14.66 -13.66 0.12
N SER A 84 -14.37 -13.72 1.42
CA SER A 84 -14.23 -12.56 2.31
C SER A 84 -12.80 -12.03 2.44
N ALA A 85 -11.82 -12.63 1.75
CA ALA A 85 -10.45 -12.12 1.74
C ALA A 85 -10.41 -10.72 1.14
N GLY A 86 -9.65 -9.81 1.78
CA GLY A 86 -9.36 -8.50 1.19
C GLY A 86 -8.46 -8.65 -0.05
N VAL A 87 -8.34 -7.59 -0.83
CA VAL A 87 -7.50 -7.59 -2.05
C VAL A 87 -6.26 -6.74 -1.81
N GLY A 88 -5.08 -7.36 -1.91
CA GLY A 88 -3.80 -6.67 -1.96
C GLY A 88 -3.29 -6.57 -3.39
N VAL A 89 -2.66 -5.45 -3.75
CA VAL A 89 -1.98 -5.23 -5.05
C VAL A 89 -0.48 -5.13 -4.81
N ALA A 90 0.32 -5.97 -5.48
CA ALA A 90 1.78 -5.92 -5.39
C ALA A 90 2.33 -4.73 -6.19
N CYS A 91 2.96 -3.77 -5.52
CA CYS A 91 3.34 -2.49 -6.13
C CYS A 91 4.45 -2.64 -7.16
N GLY A 92 5.52 -3.37 -6.83
CA GLY A 92 6.68 -3.56 -7.71
C GLY A 92 6.29 -4.12 -9.09
N PRO A 93 5.66 -5.30 -9.16
CA PRO A 93 5.17 -5.87 -10.42
C PRO A 93 4.12 -5.02 -11.15
N ALA A 94 3.38 -4.17 -10.44
CA ALA A 94 2.41 -3.23 -11.03
C ALA A 94 3.05 -1.91 -11.50
N GLU A 95 4.38 -1.74 -11.33
CA GLU A 95 5.11 -0.49 -11.57
C GLU A 95 4.55 0.72 -10.83
N LEU A 96 3.92 0.46 -9.68
CA LEU A 96 3.30 1.46 -8.83
C LEU A 96 4.26 1.97 -7.76
N VAL A 97 4.17 3.26 -7.52
CA VAL A 97 4.81 3.98 -6.41
C VAL A 97 3.69 4.71 -5.69
N VAL A 98 3.38 4.31 -4.46
CA VAL A 98 2.29 4.91 -3.70
C VAL A 98 2.84 5.61 -2.48
N LEU A 99 2.48 6.88 -2.30
CA LEU A 99 2.72 7.60 -1.06
C LEU A 99 1.59 7.25 -0.10
N ASP A 100 1.94 6.66 1.03
CA ASP A 100 1.04 6.30 2.12
C ASP A 100 1.18 7.34 3.23
N VAL A 101 0.24 8.28 3.25
CA VAL A 101 0.25 9.45 4.15
C VAL A 101 -0.70 9.18 5.31
N ASP A 102 -0.15 9.06 6.51
CA ASP A 102 -0.91 8.80 7.72
C ASP A 102 -1.38 10.10 8.41
N ALA A 103 -2.52 10.01 9.11
CA ALA A 103 -3.10 11.07 9.94
C ALA A 103 -3.22 10.65 11.41
N HIS A 104 -2.28 9.85 11.90
CA HIS A 104 -2.35 9.34 13.26
C HIS A 104 -2.02 10.46 14.27
N SER A 105 -2.93 10.68 15.24
CA SER A 105 -2.72 11.61 16.34
C SER A 105 -1.70 11.05 17.34
N VAL A 106 -0.42 11.16 17.03
CA VAL A 106 0.70 10.72 17.88
C VAL A 106 1.66 11.88 18.15
N GLN A 107 2.47 11.75 19.21
CA GLN A 107 3.45 12.78 19.57
C GLN A 107 4.39 13.07 18.39
N VAL A 108 4.49 14.35 18.03
CA VAL A 108 5.44 14.81 17.01
C VAL A 108 6.86 14.49 17.49
N PRO A 109 7.67 13.77 16.70
CA PRO A 109 9.00 13.38 17.11
C PRO A 109 9.95 14.58 17.07
N ASP A 110 11.16 14.36 17.55
CA ASP A 110 12.25 15.33 17.38
C ASP A 110 12.41 15.74 15.91
N ARG A 111 12.78 17.01 15.69
CA ARG A 111 12.95 17.64 14.37
C ARG A 111 13.82 16.81 13.42
N SER A 112 14.87 16.17 13.94
CA SER A 112 15.80 15.33 13.16
C SER A 112 15.15 14.07 12.57
N ARG A 113 13.96 13.69 13.05
CA ARG A 113 13.21 12.50 12.61
C ARG A 113 12.05 12.81 11.69
N LEU A 114 11.73 14.09 11.45
CA LEU A 114 10.63 14.47 10.58
C LEU A 114 10.94 14.18 9.11
N LEU A 115 12.18 14.44 8.67
CA LEU A 115 12.64 14.22 7.29
C LEU A 115 13.96 13.45 7.32
N PRO A 116 13.93 12.10 7.40
CA PRO A 116 15.14 11.29 7.50
C PRO A 116 16.15 11.59 6.38
N GLY A 117 17.37 11.96 6.75
CA GLY A 117 18.44 12.27 5.80
C GLY A 117 18.36 13.64 5.12
N ILE A 118 17.38 14.47 5.48
CA ILE A 118 17.25 15.84 4.97
C ILE A 118 17.42 16.82 6.15
N PRO A 119 18.45 17.69 6.11
CA PRO A 119 18.64 18.70 7.13
C PRO A 119 17.41 19.61 7.24
N ASN A 120 16.91 19.79 8.46
CA ASN A 120 15.77 20.66 8.74
C ASN A 120 16.23 21.79 9.69
N PRO A 121 16.59 22.99 9.18
CA PRO A 121 17.16 24.07 10.00
C PRO A 121 16.16 24.63 11.02
N ASP A 122 16.63 25.02 12.21
CA ASP A 122 15.78 25.55 13.30
C ASP A 122 14.94 26.78 12.89
N ALA A 123 15.39 27.52 11.88
CA ALA A 123 14.68 28.67 11.34
C ALA A 123 13.31 28.32 10.71
N VAL A 124 13.07 27.05 10.32
CA VAL A 124 11.76 26.65 9.80
C VAL A 124 10.80 26.43 10.96
N ASN A 125 9.76 27.26 11.01
CA ASN A 125 8.69 27.17 11.99
C ASN A 125 7.86 25.89 11.75
N LEU A 126 7.79 25.03 12.77
CA LEU A 126 7.02 23.77 12.75
C LEU A 126 5.77 23.84 13.64
N THR A 127 5.40 25.01 14.15
CA THR A 127 4.17 25.20 14.92
C THR A 127 2.97 24.76 14.09
N GLY A 128 2.16 23.85 14.65
CA GLY A 128 0.95 23.34 14.01
C GLY A 128 1.14 22.04 13.21
N LEU A 129 2.37 21.56 13.02
CA LEU A 129 2.64 20.25 12.40
C LEU A 129 2.05 19.14 13.25
N ALA A 130 1.18 18.30 12.66
CA ALA A 130 0.39 17.32 13.41
C ALA A 130 0.36 15.91 12.78
N SER A 131 0.64 15.79 11.47
CA SER A 131 0.41 14.56 10.71
C SER A 131 1.39 14.36 9.56
N GLY A 132 1.23 13.25 8.83
CA GLY A 132 1.96 12.99 7.58
C GLY A 132 1.66 13.99 6.47
N PHE A 133 0.48 14.62 6.49
CA PHE A 133 0.14 15.66 5.51
C PHE A 133 1.06 16.87 5.66
N ASP A 134 1.30 17.28 6.90
CA ASP A 134 2.15 18.43 7.21
C ASP A 134 3.61 18.17 6.88
N THR A 135 4.11 16.95 7.15
CA THR A 135 5.49 16.59 6.83
C THR A 135 5.72 16.37 5.34
N LEU A 136 4.74 15.85 4.61
CA LEU A 136 4.83 15.75 3.16
C LEU A 136 4.79 17.14 2.51
N ALA A 137 3.91 18.04 2.98
CA ALA A 137 3.88 19.42 2.52
C ALA A 137 5.20 20.16 2.82
N LEU A 138 5.77 19.96 4.00
CA LEU A 138 7.09 20.48 4.37
C LEU A 138 8.19 19.96 3.43
N LEU A 139 8.20 18.65 3.15
CA LEU A 139 9.16 18.04 2.22
C LEU A 139 9.00 18.62 0.81
N ALA A 140 7.78 18.76 0.31
CA ALA A 140 7.49 19.33 -0.99
C ALA A 140 7.99 20.79 -1.08
N ALA A 141 7.73 21.59 -0.05
CA ALA A 141 8.23 22.97 0.05
C ALA A 141 9.77 23.02 0.04
N PHE A 142 10.46 22.16 0.78
CA PHE A 142 11.92 22.06 0.73
C PHE A 142 12.48 21.70 -0.65
N ARG A 143 11.70 20.98 -1.45
CA ARG A 143 12.07 20.61 -2.83
C ARG A 143 11.56 21.59 -3.88
N GLY A 144 10.87 22.67 -3.48
CA GLY A 144 10.25 23.63 -4.39
C GLY A 144 9.19 23.00 -5.29
N GLN A 145 8.50 21.97 -4.79
CA GLN A 145 7.47 21.22 -5.53
C GLN A 145 6.08 21.46 -4.92
N PRO A 146 5.00 21.30 -5.71
CA PRO A 146 3.64 21.25 -5.18
C PRO A 146 3.47 20.11 -4.18
N ASP A 147 2.60 20.30 -3.19
CA ASP A 147 2.24 19.26 -2.24
C ASP A 147 1.48 18.12 -2.93
N PRO A 148 2.01 16.88 -2.93
CA PRO A 148 1.35 15.72 -3.55
C PRO A 148 -0.04 15.41 -2.99
N THR A 149 -0.38 15.82 -1.76
CA THR A 149 -1.71 15.54 -1.19
C THR A 149 -2.84 16.23 -1.98
N HIS A 150 -2.50 17.30 -2.72
CA HIS A 150 -3.40 18.06 -3.57
C HIS A 150 -3.37 17.63 -5.05
N ASP A 151 -2.58 16.62 -5.41
CA ASP A 151 -2.47 16.17 -6.80
C ASP A 151 -3.72 15.38 -7.24
N GLU A 152 -4.59 16.04 -8.01
CA GLU A 152 -5.82 15.46 -8.52
C GLU A 152 -5.64 14.79 -9.89
N THR A 153 -4.44 14.83 -10.47
CA THR A 153 -4.16 14.22 -11.79
C THR A 153 -3.97 12.71 -11.71
N THR A 154 -3.96 12.16 -10.49
CA THR A 154 -3.77 10.73 -10.24
C THR A 154 -4.81 10.15 -9.28
N LEU A 155 -4.82 8.82 -9.17
CA LEU A 155 -5.68 8.11 -8.24
C LEU A 155 -5.27 8.42 -6.80
N ARG A 156 -6.25 8.88 -6.02
CA ARG A 156 -6.14 9.10 -4.57
C ARG A 156 -7.20 8.31 -3.83
N VAL A 157 -6.82 7.69 -2.71
CA VAL A 157 -7.71 6.86 -1.90
C VAL A 157 -7.59 7.26 -0.44
N ARG A 158 -8.69 7.68 0.19
CA ARG A 158 -8.72 7.93 1.64
C ARG A 158 -8.63 6.61 2.39
N THR A 159 -7.79 6.58 3.40
CA THR A 159 -7.68 5.41 4.28
C THR A 159 -8.69 5.54 5.44
N PRO A 160 -9.08 4.42 6.07
CA PRO A 160 -10.03 4.45 7.18
C PRO A 160 -9.55 5.22 8.40
N SER A 161 -8.23 5.33 8.59
CA SER A 161 -7.61 6.10 9.67
C SER A 161 -7.55 7.61 9.38
N GLY A 162 -8.13 8.08 8.27
CA GLY A 162 -8.10 9.49 7.86
C GLY A 162 -6.88 9.87 7.01
N GLY A 163 -5.99 8.91 6.72
CA GLY A 163 -4.86 9.09 5.82
C GLY A 163 -5.22 9.10 4.33
N LEU A 164 -4.21 9.12 3.48
CA LEU A 164 -4.33 9.23 2.03
C LEU A 164 -3.26 8.38 1.33
N HIS A 165 -3.70 7.51 0.42
CA HIS A 165 -2.81 6.91 -0.57
C HIS A 165 -2.84 7.75 -1.85
N ILE A 166 -1.68 8.13 -2.37
CA ILE A 166 -1.50 8.86 -3.64
C ILE A 166 -0.69 7.98 -4.57
N TRP A 167 -1.26 7.63 -5.72
CA TRP A 167 -0.69 6.59 -6.58
C TRP A 167 0.07 7.20 -7.74
N TYR A 168 1.26 6.71 -8.03
CA TYR A 168 2.03 7.11 -9.20
C TYR A 168 2.50 5.88 -9.95
N ARG A 169 2.80 6.04 -11.24
CA ARG A 169 3.61 5.08 -11.99
C ARG A 169 5.05 5.51 -11.92
N ASN A 170 5.97 4.55 -11.84
CA ASN A 170 7.38 4.85 -11.98
C ASN A 170 7.71 5.18 -13.44
N PRO A 171 8.08 6.44 -13.79
CA PRO A 171 8.39 6.79 -15.18
C PRO A 171 9.73 6.20 -15.65
N HIS A 172 10.53 5.64 -14.74
CA HIS A 172 11.87 5.12 -15.03
C HIS A 172 11.99 3.67 -14.53
N PRO A 173 11.57 2.67 -15.33
CA PRO A 173 11.55 1.27 -14.91
C PRO A 173 12.94 0.70 -14.57
N ALA A 174 14.01 1.32 -15.07
CA ALA A 174 15.38 0.97 -14.69
C ALA A 174 15.72 1.32 -13.22
N THR A 175 15.02 2.29 -12.63
CA THR A 175 15.21 2.72 -11.24
C THR A 175 14.18 2.04 -10.36
N ARG A 176 14.60 1.06 -9.56
CA ARG A 176 13.71 0.41 -8.59
C ARG A 176 13.63 1.22 -7.30
N LEU A 177 12.47 1.82 -7.05
CA LEU A 177 12.14 2.38 -5.74
C LEU A 177 11.73 1.26 -4.78
N ARG A 178 12.31 1.26 -3.58
CA ARG A 178 12.02 0.25 -2.55
C ARG A 178 10.86 0.72 -1.67
N CYS A 179 10.06 -0.24 -1.22
CA CYS A 179 9.08 -0.02 -0.17
C CYS A 179 9.77 0.40 1.15
N SER A 180 9.25 1.42 1.83
CA SER A 180 9.73 1.83 3.16
C SER A 180 8.88 1.27 4.31
N THR A 181 7.66 0.80 4.06
CA THR A 181 6.77 0.37 5.14
C THR A 181 7.34 -0.80 5.95
N GLY A 182 7.13 -0.75 7.27
CA GLY A 182 7.61 -1.77 8.19
C GLY A 182 9.12 -1.75 8.36
N SER A 183 9.81 -0.79 7.73
CA SER A 183 11.23 -0.53 7.92
C SER A 183 11.44 0.42 9.11
N SER A 184 12.72 0.65 9.45
CA SER A 184 13.06 1.65 10.46
C SER A 184 12.50 3.04 10.08
N PRO A 185 12.08 3.88 11.04
CA PRO A 185 11.70 5.27 10.80
C PRO A 185 12.75 6.11 10.07
N LYS A 186 14.00 5.62 10.00
CA LYS A 186 15.10 6.23 9.23
C LYS A 186 14.99 6.04 7.70
N VAL A 187 14.11 5.14 7.25
CA VAL A 187 13.94 4.76 5.83
C VAL A 187 12.62 5.31 5.26
N ALA A 188 11.70 5.76 6.11
CA ALA A 188 10.47 6.43 5.70
C ALA A 188 10.80 7.72 4.92
N LEU A 189 9.88 8.13 4.04
CA LEU A 189 10.04 9.35 3.25
C LEU A 189 9.99 10.60 4.14
N ALA A 190 9.07 10.58 5.10
CA ALA A 190 8.93 11.57 6.15
C ALA A 190 8.22 10.92 7.35
N TRP A 191 8.17 11.59 8.50
CA TRP A 191 7.35 11.13 9.63
C TRP A 191 5.89 11.01 9.19
N GLN A 192 5.29 9.84 9.44
CA GLN A 192 3.94 9.46 8.98
C GLN A 192 3.76 9.43 7.45
N VAL A 193 4.84 9.27 6.68
CA VAL A 193 4.78 9.12 5.22
C VAL A 193 5.68 7.99 4.76
N ASP A 194 5.05 6.92 4.28
CA ASP A 194 5.73 5.76 3.70
C ASP A 194 5.62 5.73 2.17
N VAL A 195 6.57 5.05 1.53
CA VAL A 195 6.52 4.69 0.11
C VAL A 195 6.20 3.21 -0.02
N ARG A 196 5.15 2.88 -0.78
CA ARG A 196 4.84 1.52 -1.20
C ARG A 196 5.30 1.34 -2.64
N ALA A 197 6.29 0.48 -2.86
CA ALA A 197 6.90 0.24 -4.17
C ALA A 197 7.43 -1.20 -4.25
N ASP A 198 8.59 -1.44 -4.86
CA ASP A 198 9.18 -2.77 -4.97
C ASP A 198 9.40 -3.41 -3.59
N GLY A 199 8.97 -4.66 -3.43
CA GLY A 199 8.95 -5.34 -2.13
C GLY A 199 7.79 -4.95 -1.21
N GLY A 200 6.80 -4.20 -1.70
CA GLY A 200 5.61 -3.79 -0.96
C GLY A 200 4.31 -4.08 -1.70
N TYR A 201 3.21 -3.90 -0.97
CA TYR A 201 1.86 -3.97 -1.51
C TYR A 201 0.99 -2.90 -0.86
N ILE A 202 -0.14 -2.65 -1.50
CA ILE A 202 -1.22 -1.79 -1.02
C ILE A 202 -2.52 -2.57 -0.97
N ILE A 203 -3.50 -2.05 -0.25
CA ILE A 203 -4.86 -2.57 -0.27
C ILE A 203 -5.59 -1.96 -1.45
N ALA A 204 -6.26 -2.79 -2.25
CA ALA A 204 -7.01 -2.32 -3.40
C ALA A 204 -8.13 -1.36 -2.96
N PRO A 205 -8.40 -0.29 -3.74
CA PRO A 205 -9.52 0.61 -3.50
C PRO A 205 -10.81 -0.20 -3.34
N THR A 206 -11.72 0.27 -2.48
CA THR A 206 -13.02 -0.39 -2.16
C THR A 206 -12.96 -1.70 -1.36
N THR A 207 -11.77 -2.20 -1.00
CA THR A 207 -11.65 -3.26 0.00
C THR A 207 -11.93 -2.69 1.39
N ARG A 208 -12.93 -3.21 2.09
CA ARG A 208 -13.21 -2.84 3.49
C ARG A 208 -12.35 -3.66 4.44
N THR A 209 -11.79 -3.00 5.45
CA THR A 209 -11.12 -3.69 6.57
C THR A 209 -12.02 -3.63 7.81
N ALA A 210 -11.68 -4.36 8.88
CA ALA A 210 -12.43 -4.26 10.13
C ALA A 210 -12.41 -2.83 10.73
N GLN A 211 -11.49 -1.98 10.27
CA GLN A 211 -11.37 -0.58 10.67
C GLN A 211 -12.08 0.40 9.72
N GLY A 212 -12.86 -0.10 8.75
CA GLY A 212 -13.43 0.67 7.64
C GLY A 212 -12.89 0.16 6.32
#